data_AF-A0A4Q3MZ98-F1
#
_entry.id   AF-A0A4Q3MZ98-F1
#
_cell.length_a   1.000
_cell.length_b   1.000
_cell.length_c   1.000
_cell.angle_alpha   90.00
_cell.angle_beta   90.00
_cell.angle_gamma   90.00
#
_symmetry.space_group_name_H-M   'P 1'
#
loop_
_entity.id
_entity.type
_entity.pdbx_description
1 polymer ?
#
loop_
_entity_poly.entity_id
_entity_poly.type
_entity_poly.pdbx_seq_one_letter_code
_entity_poly.pdbx_strand_id
1 'polypeptide(L)'
;MSKAFASQSDLDDKKITFEQLSAHCWAYTAEGDPNSGVIIGEKFIMVSDATATPAMAQDLIARIRTVSDKPIKYVLLTHYHAVRVLGASAYLAEGATEVIASQGTYELIVERGAQDMQSEMERFPRLFRNAESVPGLTWPTMVLDGGDPVHGEVPGKLVLDLGGVKVQIWHPGPGHTRG
;
A
#
# COMPACT_ATOMS: atom_id res chain seq x y z
N MET A 1 23.13 -23.74 -9.22
CA MET A 1 23.28 -22.43 -8.57
C MET A 1 22.37 -21.46 -9.29
N SER A 2 21.22 -21.10 -8.73
CA SER A 2 20.39 -20.04 -9.32
C SER A 2 21.16 -18.73 -9.25
N LYS A 3 21.06 -17.90 -10.29
CA LYS A 3 21.69 -16.59 -10.34
C LYS A 3 20.96 -15.70 -9.32
N ALA A 4 21.67 -15.18 -8.33
CA ALA A 4 21.10 -14.23 -7.36
C ALA A 4 20.55 -12.99 -8.08
N PHE A 5 19.40 -12.47 -7.63
CA PHE A 5 18.85 -11.22 -8.17
C PHE A 5 19.73 -10.04 -7.74
N ALA A 6 19.89 -9.05 -8.61
CA ALA A 6 20.67 -7.84 -8.29
C ALA A 6 20.12 -7.08 -7.06
N SER A 7 18.82 -7.22 -6.77
CA SER A 7 18.18 -6.65 -5.58
C SER A 7 18.64 -7.28 -4.27
N GLN A 8 19.10 -8.54 -4.29
CA GLN A 8 19.58 -9.24 -3.08
C GLN A 8 20.89 -8.64 -2.54
N SER A 9 21.67 -7.98 -3.39
CA SER A 9 22.91 -7.31 -3.00
C SER A 9 22.72 -5.87 -2.51
N ASP A 10 21.51 -5.30 -2.62
CA ASP A 10 21.23 -3.92 -2.17
C ASP A 10 20.75 -3.91 -0.70
N LEU A 11 21.72 -3.82 0.20
CA LEU A 11 21.50 -3.91 1.65
C LEU A 11 21.56 -2.55 2.37
N ASP A 12 21.90 -1.49 1.64
CA ASP A 12 22.10 -0.17 2.22
C ASP A 12 20.76 0.47 2.61
N ASP A 13 20.75 1.13 3.77
CA ASP A 13 19.60 1.90 4.21
C ASP A 13 19.39 3.08 3.24
N LYS A 14 18.20 3.14 2.65
CA LYS A 14 17.83 4.21 1.74
C LYS A 14 17.39 5.44 2.51
N LYS A 15 17.73 6.61 2.00
CA LYS A 15 17.24 7.86 2.55
C LYS A 15 15.72 7.94 2.35
N ILE A 16 15.00 8.07 3.46
CA ILE A 16 13.56 8.28 3.46
C ILE A 16 13.24 9.77 3.51
N THR A 17 12.36 10.23 2.63
CA THR A 17 11.77 11.58 2.66
C THR A 17 10.27 11.51 2.89
N PHE A 18 9.75 12.47 3.67
CA PHE A 18 8.32 12.68 3.87
C PHE A 18 8.01 14.13 3.50
N GLU A 19 7.61 14.32 2.25
CA GLU A 19 7.49 15.64 1.62
C GLU A 19 6.03 16.02 1.44
N GLN A 20 5.68 17.26 1.78
CA GLN A 20 4.36 17.80 1.49
C GLN A 20 4.29 18.24 0.03
N LEU A 21 3.43 17.59 -0.75
CA LEU A 21 3.22 17.88 -2.18
C LEU A 21 2.11 18.92 -2.41
N SER A 22 1.15 18.99 -1.49
CA SER A 22 0.04 19.96 -1.52
C SER A 22 -0.49 20.20 -0.11
N ALA A 23 -1.49 21.07 0.02
CA ALA A 23 -2.16 21.31 1.31
C ALA A 23 -2.70 20.01 1.96
N HIS A 24 -3.02 18.98 1.17
CA HIS A 24 -3.66 17.76 1.64
C HIS A 24 -2.89 16.47 1.32
N CYS A 25 -1.73 16.55 0.64
CA CYS A 25 -1.01 15.37 0.16
C CYS A 25 0.46 15.36 0.59
N TRP A 26 0.92 14.21 1.06
CA TRP A 26 2.32 13.94 1.37
C TRP A 26 2.80 12.69 0.63
N ALA A 27 4.08 12.69 0.27
CA ALA A 27 4.77 11.54 -0.28
C ALA A 27 5.82 11.03 0.71
N TYR A 28 5.70 9.76 1.06
CA TYR A 28 6.75 9.00 1.72
C TYR A 28 7.52 8.24 0.65
N THR A 29 8.79 8.61 0.45
CA THR A 29 9.62 8.03 -0.60
C THR A 29 10.95 7.54 -0.06
N ALA A 30 11.46 6.48 -0.65
CA ALA A 30 12.79 5.95 -0.38
C ALA A 30 13.47 5.63 -1.71
N GLU A 31 14.76 5.93 -1.82
CA GLU A 31 15.51 5.85 -3.09
C GLU A 31 15.47 4.44 -3.71
N GLY A 32 14.64 4.27 -4.75
CA GLY A 32 14.47 3.00 -5.46
C GLY A 32 13.50 2.01 -4.79
N ASP A 33 12.96 2.35 -3.62
CA ASP A 33 12.04 1.54 -2.83
C ASP A 33 10.57 1.92 -3.10
N PRO A 34 9.61 1.08 -2.67
CA PRO A 34 8.20 1.42 -2.74
C PRO A 34 7.87 2.71 -1.99
N ASN A 35 7.13 3.60 -2.66
CA ASN A 35 6.61 4.83 -2.08
C ASN A 35 5.22 4.63 -1.49
N SER A 36 4.87 5.44 -0.50
CA SER A 36 3.52 5.55 0.04
C SER A 36 3.00 6.98 -0.09
N GLY A 37 1.70 7.11 -0.38
CA GLY A 37 1.00 8.38 -0.40
C GLY A 37 0.17 8.58 0.86
N VAL A 38 0.06 9.81 1.34
CA VAL A 38 -0.81 10.16 2.48
C VAL A 38 -1.70 11.33 2.09
N ILE A 39 -3.01 11.16 2.26
CA ILE A 39 -4.01 12.20 2.02
C ILE A 39 -4.70 12.53 3.35
N ILE A 40 -4.69 13.80 3.74
CA ILE A 40 -5.24 14.28 5.02
C ILE A 40 -6.39 15.25 4.75
N GLY A 41 -7.62 14.83 5.10
CA GLY A 41 -8.78 15.71 5.16
C GLY A 41 -9.07 16.22 6.57
N GLU A 42 -10.19 16.90 6.78
CA GLU A 42 -10.56 17.44 8.09
C GLU A 42 -10.99 16.38 9.11
N LYS A 43 -11.41 15.19 8.65
CA LYS A 43 -11.92 14.11 9.52
C LYS A 43 -11.03 12.88 9.54
N PHE A 44 -10.48 12.49 8.40
CA PHE A 44 -9.78 11.22 8.24
C PHE A 44 -8.52 11.36 7.40
N ILE A 45 -7.62 10.41 7.60
CA ILE A 45 -6.43 10.19 6.79
C ILE A 45 -6.63 8.93 5.94
N MET A 46 -6.15 8.99 4.71
CA MET A 46 -6.01 7.86 3.81
C MET A 46 -4.53 7.64 3.50
N VAL A 47 -4.08 6.39 3.63
CA VAL A 47 -2.74 5.96 3.20
C VAL A 47 -2.87 5.13 1.93
N SER A 48 -2.03 5.39 0.94
CA SER A 48 -1.92 4.62 -0.31
C SER A 48 -0.60 3.86 -0.31
N ASP A 49 -0.70 2.53 -0.36
CA ASP A 49 0.36 1.54 -0.09
C ASP A 49 0.93 1.61 1.34
N ALA A 50 1.09 0.44 1.95
CA ALA A 50 1.28 0.26 3.39
C ALA A 50 2.69 -0.22 3.78
N THR A 51 3.67 -0.18 2.86
CA THR A 51 5.02 -0.74 3.04
C THR A 51 5.06 -2.27 3.23
N ALA A 52 6.27 -2.83 3.30
CA ALA A 52 6.51 -4.26 3.26
C ALA A 52 6.24 -4.99 4.59
N THR A 53 6.34 -4.32 5.73
CA THR A 53 6.08 -4.92 7.05
C THR A 53 5.36 -3.97 7.98
N PRO A 54 4.63 -4.48 8.99
CA PRO A 54 4.03 -3.63 10.01
C PRO A 54 5.05 -2.76 10.75
N ALA A 55 6.28 -3.26 10.96
CA ALA A 55 7.36 -2.48 11.53
C ALA A 55 7.73 -1.27 10.65
N MET A 56 7.87 -1.46 9.33
CA MET A 56 8.12 -0.32 8.42
C MET A 56 6.94 0.65 8.35
N ALA A 57 5.71 0.14 8.42
CA ALA A 57 4.53 0.98 8.46
C ALA A 57 4.51 1.89 9.71
N GLN A 58 5.08 1.46 10.84
CA GLN A 58 5.21 2.29 12.03
C GLN A 58 6.09 3.53 11.80
N ASP A 59 7.13 3.44 10.96
CA ASP A 59 7.95 4.61 10.61
C ASP A 59 7.15 5.65 9.79
N LEU A 60 6.29 5.18 8.88
CA LEU A 60 5.38 6.04 8.14
C LEU A 60 4.31 6.64 9.08
N ILE A 61 3.69 5.84 9.94
CA ILE A 61 2.73 6.30 10.94
C ILE A 61 3.37 7.39 11.81
N ALA A 62 4.58 7.18 12.33
CA ALA A 62 5.29 8.17 13.14
C ALA A 62 5.45 9.51 12.41
N ARG A 63 5.75 9.49 11.10
CA ARG A 63 5.85 10.70 10.28
C ARG A 63 4.50 11.37 10.05
N ILE A 64 3.45 10.59 9.78
CA ILE A 64 2.07 11.10 9.70
C ILE A 64 1.70 11.82 11.00
N ARG A 65 2.06 11.23 12.15
CA ARG A 65 1.77 11.80 13.48
C ARG A 65 2.50 13.11 13.78
N THR A 66 3.57 13.43 13.05
CA THR A 66 4.21 14.77 13.15
C THR A 66 3.38 15.89 12.52
N VAL A 67 2.45 15.56 11.62
CA VAL A 67 1.64 16.55 10.88
C VAL A 67 0.14 16.42 11.13
N SER A 68 -0.34 15.29 11.66
CA SER A 68 -1.74 15.11 12.02
C SER A 68 -2.00 13.99 13.03
N ASP A 69 -2.91 14.27 13.96
CA ASP A 69 -3.49 13.36 14.95
C ASP A 69 -4.81 12.71 14.50
N LYS A 70 -5.29 13.01 13.28
CA LYS A 70 -6.56 12.49 12.76
C LYS A 70 -6.50 10.97 12.58
N PRO A 71 -7.64 10.25 12.70
CA PRO A 71 -7.69 8.81 12.50
C PRO A 71 -7.25 8.42 11.09
N ILE A 72 -6.37 7.41 10.99
CA ILE A 72 -6.01 6.79 9.70
C ILE A 72 -7.06 5.74 9.41
N LYS A 73 -8.15 6.14 8.75
CA LYS A 73 -9.33 5.29 8.57
C LYS A 73 -9.22 4.37 7.35
N TYR A 74 -8.58 4.87 6.29
CA TYR A 74 -8.56 4.24 4.97
C TYR A 74 -7.13 3.85 4.58
N VAL A 75 -6.93 2.60 4.17
CA VAL A 75 -5.68 2.10 3.57
C VAL A 75 -6.02 1.58 2.18
N LEU A 76 -5.49 2.23 1.14
CA LEU A 76 -5.61 1.78 -0.25
C LEU A 76 -4.38 0.94 -0.62
N LEU A 77 -4.62 -0.27 -1.10
CA LEU A 77 -3.61 -1.13 -1.69
C LEU A 77 -3.69 -0.94 -3.19
N THR A 78 -2.66 -0.33 -3.79
CA THR A 78 -2.68 -0.04 -5.23
C THR A 78 -2.61 -1.30 -6.07
N HIS A 79 -1.94 -2.34 -5.57
CA HIS A 79 -1.90 -3.70 -6.13
C HIS A 79 -1.38 -4.69 -5.07
N TYR A 80 -1.40 -5.98 -5.41
CA TYR A 80 -1.21 -7.08 -4.46
C TYR A 80 0.23 -7.32 -3.94
N HIS A 81 1.24 -6.67 -4.51
CA HIS A 81 2.64 -7.04 -4.23
C HIS A 81 2.99 -6.89 -2.74
N ALA A 82 3.62 -7.92 -2.19
CA ALA A 82 3.90 -8.04 -0.76
C ALA A 82 4.68 -6.85 -0.18
N VAL A 83 5.60 -6.26 -0.94
CA VAL A 83 6.38 -5.06 -0.57
C VAL A 83 5.52 -3.81 -0.34
N ARG A 84 4.24 -3.84 -0.72
CA ARG A 84 3.30 -2.72 -0.58
C ARG A 84 2.16 -2.99 0.38
N VAL A 85 1.78 -4.24 0.61
CA VAL A 85 0.49 -4.55 1.25
C VAL A 85 0.62 -5.11 2.66
N LEU A 86 1.73 -5.76 3.00
CA LEU A 86 1.83 -6.54 4.23
C LEU A 86 1.97 -5.66 5.49
N GLY A 87 2.37 -4.40 5.36
CA GLY A 87 2.35 -3.45 6.46
C GLY A 87 0.97 -2.92 6.86
N ALA A 88 -0.09 -3.25 6.10
CA ALA A 88 -1.43 -2.71 6.33
C ALA A 88 -2.00 -2.99 7.74
N SER A 89 -1.62 -4.11 8.38
CA SER A 89 -2.11 -4.45 9.71
C SER A 89 -1.68 -3.48 10.81
N ALA A 90 -0.59 -2.73 10.62
CA ALA A 90 -0.14 -1.71 11.57
C ALA A 90 -1.17 -0.59 11.76
N TYR A 91 -1.94 -0.27 10.72
CA TYR A 91 -2.90 0.84 10.75
C TYR A 91 -4.18 0.53 11.52
N LEU A 92 -4.42 -0.73 11.91
CA LEU A 92 -5.56 -1.09 12.76
C LEU A 92 -5.51 -0.36 14.11
N ALA A 93 -4.31 -0.22 14.69
CA ALA A 93 -4.10 0.53 15.93
C ALA A 93 -4.33 2.05 15.76
N GLU A 94 -4.26 2.55 14.52
CA GLU A 94 -4.44 3.96 14.15
C GLU A 94 -5.87 4.33 13.74
N GLY A 95 -6.81 3.37 13.88
CA GLY A 95 -8.22 3.53 13.59
C GLY A 95 -8.65 3.09 12.19
N ALA A 96 -7.82 2.32 11.47
CA ALA A 96 -8.18 1.82 10.15
C ALA A 96 -9.34 0.83 10.25
N THR A 97 -10.40 1.09 9.48
CA THR A 97 -11.54 0.17 9.32
C THR A 97 -11.66 -0.33 7.88
N GLU A 98 -11.11 0.41 6.92
CA GLU A 98 -11.24 0.11 5.50
C GLU A 98 -9.87 -0.16 4.87
N VAL A 99 -9.66 -1.40 4.43
CA VAL A 99 -8.57 -1.78 3.53
C VAL A 99 -9.19 -1.94 2.14
N ILE A 100 -8.85 -1.03 1.23
CA ILE A 100 -9.45 -0.89 -0.09
C ILE A 100 -8.49 -1.49 -1.12
N ALA A 101 -9.01 -2.30 -2.03
CA ALA A 101 -8.28 -2.77 -3.21
C ALA A 101 -9.22 -2.96 -4.41
N SER A 102 -8.66 -3.08 -5.62
CA SER A 102 -9.44 -3.47 -6.81
C SER A 102 -9.82 -4.96 -6.76
N GLN A 103 -10.84 -5.34 -7.54
CA GLN A 103 -11.20 -6.74 -7.75
C GLN A 103 -10.01 -7.56 -8.28
N GLY A 104 -9.26 -7.04 -9.26
CA GLY A 104 -8.06 -7.70 -9.78
C GLY A 104 -6.97 -7.90 -8.73
N THR A 105 -6.83 -6.97 -7.77
CA THR A 105 -5.90 -7.13 -6.65
C THR A 105 -6.36 -8.24 -5.71
N TYR A 106 -7.65 -8.26 -5.34
CA TYR A 106 -8.22 -9.33 -4.53
C TYR A 106 -8.01 -10.71 -5.17
N GLU A 107 -8.31 -10.84 -6.47
CA GLU A 107 -8.11 -12.09 -7.21
C GLU A 107 -6.66 -12.53 -7.25
N LEU A 108 -5.71 -11.60 -7.44
CA LEU A 108 -4.28 -11.92 -7.40
C LEU A 108 -3.81 -12.38 -6.01
N ILE A 109 -4.38 -11.83 -4.93
CA ILE A 109 -4.10 -12.30 -3.57
C ILE A 109 -4.57 -13.75 -3.41
N VAL A 110 -5.79 -14.06 -3.86
CA VAL A 110 -6.35 -15.43 -3.83
C VAL A 110 -5.53 -16.39 -4.69
N GLU A 111 -5.20 -15.98 -5.92
CA GLU A 111 -4.51 -16.82 -6.91
C GLU A 111 -3.07 -17.13 -6.49
N ARG A 112 -2.33 -16.11 -6.01
CA ARG A 112 -0.87 -16.21 -5.86
C ARG A 112 -0.24 -15.35 -4.77
N GLY A 113 -1.02 -14.83 -3.81
CA GLY A 113 -0.48 -13.94 -2.76
C GLY A 113 0.61 -14.58 -1.91
N ALA A 114 0.49 -15.87 -1.58
CA ALA A 114 1.50 -16.58 -0.79
C ALA A 114 2.84 -16.74 -1.54
N GLN A 115 2.76 -17.06 -2.83
CA GLN A 115 3.91 -17.21 -3.71
C GLN A 115 4.61 -15.86 -3.93
N ASP A 116 3.83 -14.78 -4.06
CA ASP A 116 4.36 -13.42 -4.16
C ASP A 116 5.06 -12.98 -2.88
N MET A 117 4.43 -13.18 -1.71
CA MET A 117 5.05 -12.93 -0.41
C MET A 117 6.39 -13.63 -0.28
N GLN A 118 6.46 -14.93 -0.58
CA GLN A 118 7.71 -15.68 -0.54
C GLN A 118 8.75 -15.08 -1.50
N SER A 119 8.38 -14.86 -2.77
CA SER A 119 9.26 -14.32 -3.80
C SER A 119 9.82 -12.95 -3.42
N GLU A 120 8.98 -12.04 -2.95
CA GLU A 120 9.39 -10.68 -2.57
C GLU A 120 10.28 -10.68 -1.31
N MET A 121 10.01 -11.53 -0.32
CA MET A 121 10.88 -11.71 0.85
C MET A 121 12.27 -12.22 0.46
N GLU A 122 12.36 -13.13 -0.50
CA GLU A 122 13.63 -13.63 -1.03
C GLU A 122 14.36 -12.60 -1.90
N ARG A 123 13.62 -11.76 -2.65
CA ARG A 123 14.18 -10.77 -3.57
C ARG A 123 14.60 -9.46 -2.89
N PHE A 124 13.93 -9.07 -1.81
CA PHE A 124 14.11 -7.78 -1.13
C PHE A 124 14.27 -7.96 0.40
N PRO A 125 15.23 -8.77 0.88
CA PRO A 125 15.36 -9.09 2.31
C PRO A 125 15.49 -7.85 3.21
N ARG A 126 16.05 -6.74 2.70
CA ARG A 126 16.13 -5.47 3.45
C ARG A 126 14.75 -4.87 3.77
N LEU A 127 13.78 -4.97 2.85
CA LEU A 127 12.42 -4.45 3.05
C LEU A 127 11.61 -5.35 3.98
N PHE A 128 12.01 -6.61 4.14
CA PHE A 128 11.36 -7.57 5.02
C PHE A 128 12.11 -7.78 6.34
N ARG A 129 12.92 -6.79 6.77
CA ARG A 129 13.37 -6.73 8.16
C ARG A 129 12.11 -6.73 9.04
N ASN A 130 12.15 -7.53 10.10
CA ASN A 130 11.02 -7.78 10.99
C ASN A 130 9.82 -8.48 10.33
N ALA A 131 10.05 -9.35 9.34
CA ALA A 131 8.98 -10.13 8.71
C ALA A 131 8.16 -10.97 9.70
N GLU A 132 8.70 -11.32 10.86
CA GLU A 132 7.97 -11.98 11.94
C GLU A 132 6.78 -11.17 12.47
N SER A 133 6.76 -9.84 12.25
CA SER A 133 5.61 -9.00 12.60
C SER A 133 4.46 -9.09 11.60
N VAL A 134 4.66 -9.71 10.43
CA VAL A 134 3.62 -9.86 9.40
C VAL A 134 2.66 -10.99 9.81
N PRO A 135 1.37 -10.72 10.02
CA PRO A 135 0.42 -11.73 10.51
C PRO A 135 -0.02 -12.74 9.44
N GLY A 136 0.24 -12.46 8.16
CA GLY A 136 -0.18 -13.25 7.02
C GLY A 136 -0.48 -12.35 5.82
N LEU A 137 -1.16 -12.88 4.80
CA LEU A 137 -1.62 -12.08 3.66
C LEU A 137 -2.59 -10.99 4.11
N THR A 138 -2.52 -9.84 3.45
CA THR A 138 -3.45 -8.73 3.67
C THR A 138 -4.68 -8.94 2.81
N TRP A 139 -5.85 -9.00 3.44
CA TRP A 139 -7.15 -9.13 2.77
C TRP A 139 -7.90 -7.79 2.77
N PRO A 140 -8.36 -7.28 1.61
CA PRO A 140 -9.16 -6.07 1.57
C PRO A 140 -10.51 -6.27 2.27
N THR A 141 -10.96 -5.26 3.02
CA THR A 141 -12.32 -5.22 3.60
C THR A 141 -13.32 -4.59 2.63
N MET A 142 -12.83 -3.81 1.67
CA MET A 142 -13.62 -3.19 0.61
C MET A 142 -12.95 -3.47 -0.74
N VAL A 143 -13.69 -4.12 -1.63
CA VAL A 143 -13.24 -4.43 -2.99
C VAL A 143 -13.97 -3.53 -3.97
N LEU A 144 -13.20 -2.76 -4.75
CA LEU A 144 -13.73 -1.96 -5.85
C LEU A 144 -13.87 -2.87 -7.08
N ASP A 145 -15.12 -3.24 -7.35
CA ASP A 145 -15.50 -4.06 -8.50
C ASP A 145 -15.73 -3.20 -9.75
N GLY A 146 -15.71 -3.85 -10.91
CA GLY A 146 -15.79 -3.25 -12.24
C GLY A 146 -14.45 -2.68 -12.71
N GLY A 147 -14.29 -2.59 -14.03
CA GLY A 147 -13.06 -2.07 -14.64
C GLY A 147 -12.16 -3.14 -15.23
N ASP A 148 -12.78 -4.06 -15.95
CA ASP A 148 -12.09 -4.81 -16.99
C ASP A 148 -12.27 -4.15 -18.38
N PRO A 149 -11.43 -3.16 -18.73
CA PRO A 149 -11.48 -2.56 -20.06
C PRO A 149 -11.09 -3.55 -21.17
N VAL A 150 -10.48 -4.70 -20.86
CA VAL A 150 -10.24 -5.76 -21.85
C VAL A 150 -11.57 -6.34 -22.31
N HIS A 151 -12.57 -6.40 -21.42
CA HIS A 151 -13.93 -6.84 -21.72
C HIS A 151 -14.92 -5.68 -21.97
N GLY A 152 -14.43 -4.44 -22.08
CA GLY A 152 -15.24 -3.25 -22.36
C GLY A 152 -16.07 -2.75 -21.18
N GLU A 153 -15.73 -3.18 -19.96
CA GLU A 153 -16.41 -2.74 -18.75
C GLU A 153 -15.96 -1.34 -18.32
N VAL A 154 -16.90 -0.57 -17.76
CA VAL A 154 -16.59 0.75 -17.20
C VAL A 154 -15.81 0.54 -15.89
N PRO A 155 -14.67 1.23 -15.69
CA PRO A 155 -13.95 1.27 -14.43
C PRO A 155 -14.85 1.49 -13.21
N GLY A 156 -14.75 0.58 -12.24
CA GLY A 156 -15.22 0.82 -10.90
C GLY A 156 -14.65 2.13 -10.38
N LYS A 157 -15.48 2.94 -9.73
CA LYS A 157 -15.07 4.20 -9.11
C LYS A 157 -15.66 4.33 -7.71
N LEU A 158 -14.79 4.61 -6.76
CA LEU A 158 -15.13 4.99 -5.39
C LEU A 158 -14.72 6.44 -5.17
N VAL A 159 -15.60 7.21 -4.51
CA VAL A 159 -15.28 8.57 -4.05
C VAL A 159 -15.41 8.62 -2.54
N LEU A 160 -14.30 8.89 -1.86
CA LEU A 160 -14.26 9.08 -0.41
C LEU A 160 -14.23 10.57 -0.08
N ASP A 161 -14.97 10.98 0.94
CA ASP A 161 -14.87 12.31 1.54
C ASP A 161 -14.14 12.20 2.88
N LEU A 162 -12.92 12.73 2.94
CA LEU A 162 -12.07 12.71 4.13
C LEU A 162 -12.35 13.89 5.09
N GLY A 163 -13.46 14.61 4.89
CA GLY A 163 -13.77 15.87 5.56
C GLY A 163 -13.39 17.05 4.68
N GLY A 164 -14.10 17.24 3.56
CA GLY A 164 -13.88 18.34 2.62
C GLY A 164 -12.88 18.02 1.50
N VAL A 165 -12.06 16.99 1.67
CA VAL A 165 -11.14 16.48 0.64
C VAL A 165 -11.74 15.23 0.00
N LYS A 166 -12.08 15.31 -1.29
CA LYS A 166 -12.64 14.18 -2.05
C LYS A 166 -11.56 13.41 -2.78
N VAL A 167 -11.38 12.14 -2.42
CA VAL A 167 -10.43 11.23 -3.09
C VAL A 167 -11.20 10.33 -4.05
N GLN A 168 -10.79 10.29 -5.31
CA GLN A 168 -11.36 9.40 -6.32
C GLN A 168 -10.43 8.22 -6.54
N ILE A 169 -10.93 7.01 -6.33
CA ILE A 169 -10.23 5.75 -6.50
C ILE A 169 -10.91 5.01 -7.65
N TRP A 170 -10.15 4.58 -8.64
CA TRP A 170 -10.67 3.87 -9.81
C TRP A 170 -9.57 3.02 -10.44
N HIS A 171 -9.97 1.95 -11.13
CA HIS A 171 -9.05 1.05 -11.82
C HIS A 171 -8.99 1.40 -13.32
N PRO A 172 -7.87 1.92 -13.86
CA PRO A 172 -7.79 2.37 -15.26
C PRO A 172 -7.69 1.24 -16.28
N GLY A 173 -7.51 0.00 -15.83
CA GLY A 173 -7.17 -1.15 -16.66
C GLY A 173 -5.81 -1.75 -16.30
N PRO A 174 -5.53 -2.98 -16.77
CA PRO A 174 -4.32 -3.69 -16.44
C PRO A 174 -3.07 -2.97 -16.98
N GLY A 175 -2.01 -2.97 -16.18
CA GLY A 175 -0.72 -2.36 -16.50
C GLY A 175 0.42 -3.16 -15.91
N HIS A 176 0.95 -2.71 -14.77
CA HIS A 176 1.94 -3.49 -14.02
C HIS A 176 1.36 -4.82 -13.52
N THR A 177 0.12 -4.77 -13.04
CA THR A 177 -0.69 -5.90 -12.58
C THR A 177 -2.05 -5.86 -13.26
N ARG A 178 -2.85 -6.92 -13.08
CA ARG A 178 -4.26 -6.95 -13.53
C ARG A 178 -5.23 -6.22 -12.57
N GLY A 179 -4.72 -5.77 -11.44
CA GLY A 179 -5.46 -5.08 -10.38
C GLY A 179 -4.74 -3.81 -9.98
#